data_AF-A0A7S2BY92-F1
#
_entry.id   AF-A0A7S2BY92-F1
#
_cell.length_a   1.000
_cell.length_b   1.000
_cell.length_c   1.000
_cell.angle_alpha   90.00
_cell.angle_beta   90.00
_cell.angle_gamma   90.00
#
_symmetry.space_group_name_H-M   'P 1'
#
loop_
_entity.id
_entity.type
_entity.pdbx_description
1 polymer ?
#
loop_
_entity_poly.entity_id
_entity_poly.type
_entity_poly.pdbx_seq_one_letter_code
_entity_poly.pdbx_strand_id
1 'polypeptide(L)'
;MGVQSMVLTVTMHANELVQADRCTVFLCDEKKQELWSVSTDSGREIRIPKSAGIAGECATEGRLIAIPDAYEDPRFNQQVDKETGYRTRSILAVPVLGLRTGASGVPRTLAVIQMINKTEFDGAIGKFDEEDVQVMETFATFVASKLEQSSLLAQSASTGESEAGKAFDLSEQRRRGSKRGEGAPRVLAIAEAQEEAEEAEEAE
;
A
#
# COMPACT_ATOMS: atom_id res chain seq x y z
N MET A 1 -2.89 6.07 -21.85
CA MET A 1 -2.26 6.19 -20.52
C MET A 1 -3.31 5.75 -19.50
N GLY A 2 -3.07 4.62 -18.84
CA GLY A 2 -4.06 3.95 -17.99
C GLY A 2 -4.25 4.61 -16.62
N VAL A 3 -5.30 4.21 -15.91
CA VAL A 3 -5.66 4.73 -14.58
C VAL A 3 -4.53 4.54 -13.56
N GLN A 4 -3.70 3.50 -13.68
CA GLN A 4 -2.52 3.29 -12.84
C GLN A 4 -1.52 4.46 -12.93
N SER A 5 -1.22 4.94 -14.14
CA SER A 5 -0.26 6.04 -14.35
C SER A 5 -0.74 7.32 -13.69
N MET A 6 -2.05 7.59 -13.71
CA MET A 6 -2.62 8.77 -13.07
C MET A 6 -2.64 8.64 -11.55
N VAL A 7 -3.00 7.46 -11.00
CA VAL A 7 -2.92 7.21 -9.56
C VAL A 7 -1.49 7.43 -9.08
N LEU A 8 -0.50 6.89 -9.80
CA LEU A 8 0.92 7.10 -9.50
C LEU A 8 1.31 8.58 -9.52
N THR A 9 0.97 9.33 -10.57
CA THR A 9 1.28 10.77 -10.65
C THR A 9 0.65 11.58 -9.52
N VAL A 10 -0.62 11.31 -9.23
CA VAL A 10 -1.35 11.98 -8.15
C VAL A 10 -0.73 11.68 -6.79
N THR A 11 -0.38 10.41 -6.56
CA THR A 11 0.28 9.95 -5.34
C THR A 11 1.66 10.58 -5.15
N MET A 12 2.47 10.70 -6.21
CA MET A 12 3.77 11.36 -6.13
C MET A 12 3.64 12.82 -5.70
N HIS A 13 2.67 13.56 -6.25
CA HIS A 13 2.42 14.95 -5.83
C HIS A 13 1.83 15.08 -4.43
N ALA A 14 0.99 14.12 -4.02
CA ALA A 14 0.51 14.07 -2.64
C ALA A 14 1.70 13.92 -1.66
N ASN A 15 2.71 13.11 -2.00
CA ASN A 15 3.91 12.96 -1.17
C ASN A 15 4.61 14.32 -0.90
N GLU A 16 4.74 15.15 -1.92
CA GLU A 16 5.32 16.50 -1.82
C GLU A 16 4.46 17.45 -0.98
N LEU A 17 3.13 17.40 -1.14
CA LEU A 17 2.21 18.29 -0.44
C LEU A 17 2.15 18.00 1.06
N VAL A 18 2.15 16.71 1.43
CA VAL A 18 1.99 16.27 2.81
C VAL A 18 3.35 16.04 3.48
N GLN A 19 4.46 16.28 2.77
CA GLN A 19 5.83 16.07 3.24
C GLN A 19 6.07 14.68 3.84
N ALA A 20 5.58 13.61 3.20
CA ALA A 20 5.90 12.25 3.64
C ALA A 20 7.22 11.78 3.01
N ASP A 21 7.84 10.74 3.58
CA ASP A 21 8.98 10.09 2.93
C ASP A 21 8.48 9.18 1.81
N ARG A 22 7.39 8.43 2.05
CA ARG A 22 6.81 7.51 1.08
C ARG A 22 5.30 7.53 1.06
N CYS A 23 4.74 7.30 -0.12
CA CYS A 23 3.32 7.04 -0.30
C CYS A 23 3.08 5.73 -1.05
N THR A 24 2.20 4.89 -0.50
CA THR A 24 1.79 3.62 -1.11
C THR A 24 0.28 3.60 -1.31
N VAL A 25 -0.17 3.19 -2.51
CA VAL A 25 -1.59 2.93 -2.77
C VAL A 25 -1.82 1.43 -2.84
N PHE A 26 -2.56 0.91 -1.87
CA PHE A 26 -2.98 -0.48 -1.81
C PHE A 26 -4.38 -0.64 -2.39
N LEU A 27 -4.57 -1.47 -3.40
CA LEU A 27 -5.90 -1.85 -3.88
C LEU A 27 -6.44 -3.04 -3.07
N CYS A 28 -7.74 -3.00 -2.78
CA CYS A 28 -8.43 -4.06 -2.04
C CYS A 28 -8.92 -5.18 -2.98
N ASP A 29 -8.32 -6.36 -2.86
CA ASP A 29 -8.85 -7.59 -3.48
C ASP A 29 -9.76 -8.32 -2.49
N GLU A 30 -11.07 -8.12 -2.64
CA GLU A 30 -12.06 -8.77 -1.76
C GLU A 30 -12.19 -10.27 -1.99
N LYS A 31 -11.77 -10.79 -3.15
CA LYS A 31 -11.85 -12.24 -3.40
C LYS A 31 -10.76 -12.97 -2.66
N LYS A 32 -9.56 -12.38 -2.61
CA LYS A 32 -8.40 -12.95 -1.94
C LYS A 32 -8.24 -12.48 -0.48
N GLN A 33 -9.00 -11.46 -0.07
CA GLN A 33 -8.81 -10.79 1.23
C GLN A 33 -7.39 -10.24 1.39
N GLU A 34 -6.87 -9.62 0.34
CA GLU A 34 -5.51 -9.07 0.26
C GLU A 34 -5.52 -7.59 -0.13
N LEU A 35 -4.48 -6.89 0.32
CA LEU A 35 -4.10 -5.56 -0.14
C LEU A 35 -2.86 -5.69 -1.02
N TRP A 36 -2.90 -5.09 -2.22
CA TRP A 36 -1.78 -5.11 -3.14
C TRP A 36 -1.37 -3.70 -3.57
N SER A 37 -0.07 -3.38 -3.49
CA SER A 37 0.42 -2.06 -3.85
C SER A 37 0.45 -1.89 -5.37
N VAL A 38 -0.32 -0.94 -5.90
CA VAL A 38 -0.27 -0.55 -7.33
C VAL A 38 0.97 0.30 -7.62
N SER A 39 1.44 0.98 -6.58
CA SER A 39 2.54 1.92 -6.61
C SER A 39 3.32 1.80 -5.33
N THR A 40 4.62 1.59 -5.44
CA THR A 40 5.58 1.90 -4.39
C THR A 40 6.67 2.77 -4.99
N ASP A 41 7.19 3.72 -4.21
CA ASP A 41 8.36 4.52 -4.62
C ASP A 41 9.59 3.64 -4.92
N SER A 42 9.58 2.39 -4.44
CA SER A 42 10.64 1.39 -4.63
C SER A 42 10.48 0.52 -5.87
N GLY A 43 9.35 0.57 -6.58
CA GLY A 43 9.03 -0.29 -7.72
C GLY A 43 8.78 -1.77 -7.37
N ARG A 44 8.85 -2.15 -6.09
CA ARG A 44 8.54 -3.50 -5.61
C ARG A 44 7.07 -3.59 -5.19
N GLU A 45 6.41 -4.66 -5.59
CA GLU A 45 5.03 -4.93 -5.18
C GLU A 45 5.01 -5.46 -3.74
N ILE A 46 4.19 -4.84 -2.90
CA ILE A 46 3.88 -5.26 -1.54
C ILE A 46 2.48 -5.88 -1.56
N ARG A 47 2.37 -7.09 -1.04
CA ARG A 47 1.08 -7.73 -0.75
C ARG A 47 1.00 -8.09 0.71
N ILE A 48 -0.13 -7.75 1.34
CA ILE A 48 -0.40 -8.09 2.74
C ILE A 48 -1.84 -8.58 2.89
N PRO A 49 -2.13 -9.45 3.86
CA PRO A 49 -3.51 -9.79 4.21
C PRO A 49 -4.29 -8.53 4.58
N LYS A 50 -5.58 -8.46 4.23
CA LYS A 50 -6.47 -7.36 4.62
C LYS A 50 -6.68 -7.28 6.14
N SER A 51 -6.40 -8.36 6.87
CA SER A 51 -6.39 -8.40 8.34
C SER A 51 -5.11 -7.88 8.98
N ALA A 52 -4.07 -7.58 8.21
CA ALA A 52 -2.74 -7.28 8.74
C ALA A 52 -2.38 -5.79 8.64
N GLY A 53 -1.82 -5.26 9.73
CA GLY A 53 -1.25 -3.92 9.74
C GLY A 53 -2.29 -2.79 9.73
N ILE A 54 -1.78 -1.56 9.80
CA ILE A 54 -2.58 -0.34 9.77
C ILE A 54 -3.38 -0.20 8.47
N ALA A 55 -2.79 -0.55 7.32
CA ALA A 55 -3.50 -0.52 6.04
C ALA A 55 -4.67 -1.52 6.01
N GLY A 56 -4.49 -2.73 6.57
CA GLY A 56 -5.54 -3.74 6.64
C GLY A 56 -6.72 -3.29 7.50
N GLU A 57 -6.43 -2.74 8.68
CA GLU A 57 -7.45 -2.20 9.57
C GLU A 57 -8.20 -1.02 8.93
N CYS A 58 -7.48 -0.06 8.34
CA CYS A 58 -8.07 1.04 7.59
C CYS A 58 -8.98 0.53 6.46
N ALA A 59 -8.55 -0.50 5.72
CA ALA A 59 -9.34 -1.10 4.65
C ALA A 59 -10.62 -1.77 5.16
N THR A 60 -10.52 -2.49 6.28
CA THR A 60 -11.61 -3.27 6.87
C THR A 60 -12.66 -2.38 7.49
N GLU A 61 -12.23 -1.34 8.20
CA GLU A 61 -13.12 -0.47 8.95
C GLU A 61 -13.63 0.71 8.12
N GLY A 62 -12.95 1.03 7.01
CA GLY A 62 -13.30 2.15 6.14
C GLY A 62 -13.10 3.51 6.82
N ARG A 63 -12.20 3.58 7.80
CA ARG A 63 -11.87 4.79 8.56
C ARG A 63 -10.38 5.12 8.46
N LEU A 64 -10.09 6.41 8.51
CA LEU A 64 -8.75 6.96 8.53
C LEU A 64 -8.04 6.58 9.82
N ILE A 65 -6.75 6.24 9.73
CA ILE A 65 -5.90 5.95 10.87
C ILE A 65 -4.62 6.77 10.75
N ALA A 66 -4.36 7.62 11.74
CA ALA A 66 -3.12 8.37 11.86
C ALA A 66 -2.43 7.99 13.17
N ILE A 67 -1.18 7.54 13.10
CA ILE A 67 -0.39 7.16 14.27
C ILE A 67 0.96 7.89 14.27
N PRO A 68 1.39 8.45 15.41
CA PRO A 68 2.64 9.20 15.52
C PRO A 68 3.87 8.30 15.65
N ASP A 69 3.71 7.08 16.20
CA ASP A 69 4.76 6.06 16.28
C ASP A 69 4.20 4.66 15.99
N ALA A 70 4.69 4.05 14.93
CA ALA A 70 4.30 2.75 14.43
C ALA A 70 4.77 1.62 15.35
N TYR A 71 5.92 1.75 16.02
CA TYR A 71 6.44 0.68 16.87
C TYR A 71 5.83 0.68 18.27
N GLU A 72 5.14 1.77 18.64
CA GLU A 72 4.31 1.83 19.85
C GLU A 72 2.87 1.37 19.60
N ASP A 73 2.45 1.25 18.34
CA ASP A 73 1.10 0.79 17.99
C ASP A 73 1.08 -0.74 17.77
N PRO A 74 0.31 -1.52 18.56
CA PRO A 74 0.27 -2.98 18.45
C PRO A 74 -0.30 -3.48 17.12
N ARG A 75 -1.00 -2.63 16.38
CA ARG A 75 -1.65 -2.96 15.10
C ARG A 75 -0.64 -2.88 13.95
N PHE A 76 0.55 -2.31 14.16
CA PHE A 76 1.58 -2.17 13.14
C PHE A 76 2.31 -3.49 12.86
N ASN A 77 2.38 -3.85 11.57
CA ASN A 77 3.13 -5.01 11.12
C ASN A 77 4.59 -4.65 10.81
N GLN A 78 5.50 -4.99 11.71
CA GLN A 78 6.94 -4.73 11.57
C GLN A 78 7.65 -5.64 10.56
N GLN A 79 6.99 -6.68 10.03
CA GLN A 79 7.63 -7.64 9.13
C GLN A 79 8.13 -6.99 7.84
N VAL A 80 7.33 -6.08 7.26
CA VAL A 80 7.68 -5.36 6.03
C VAL A 80 8.91 -4.48 6.25
N ASP A 81 8.99 -3.79 7.38
CA ASP A 81 10.16 -2.99 7.78
C ASP A 81 11.42 -3.85 7.91
N LYS A 82 11.32 -4.98 8.62
CA LYS A 82 12.43 -5.92 8.84
C LYS A 82 12.98 -6.49 7.53
N GLU A 83 12.11 -6.87 6.61
CA GLU A 83 12.49 -7.45 5.32
C GLU A 83 13.07 -6.41 4.35
N THR A 84 12.55 -5.19 4.38
CA THR A 84 13.00 -4.12 3.48
C THR A 84 14.20 -3.34 4.03
N GLY A 85 14.52 -3.51 5.31
CA GLY A 85 15.50 -2.68 6.03
C GLY A 85 15.04 -1.24 6.20
N TYR A 86 13.75 -0.98 6.07
CA TYR A 86 13.14 0.33 6.22
C TYR A 86 12.59 0.50 7.64
N ARG A 87 12.54 1.74 8.12
CA ARG A 87 11.99 2.05 9.45
C ARG A 87 10.81 3.01 9.29
N THR A 88 9.62 2.50 9.54
CA THR A 88 8.40 3.26 9.63
C THR A 88 8.24 3.82 11.05
N ARG A 89 7.92 5.11 11.17
CA ARG A 89 7.69 5.80 12.44
C ARG A 89 6.31 6.43 12.46
N SER A 90 6.00 7.45 11.66
CA SER A 90 4.63 7.97 11.58
C SER A 90 3.88 7.36 10.40
N ILE A 91 2.57 7.14 10.54
CA ILE A 91 1.71 6.59 9.47
C ILE A 91 0.43 7.40 9.40
N LEU A 92 -0.02 7.69 8.17
CA LEU A 92 -1.37 8.14 7.86
C LEU A 92 -1.96 7.21 6.79
N ALA A 93 -2.96 6.43 7.15
CA ALA A 93 -3.70 5.55 6.27
C ALA A 93 -5.11 6.10 6.01
N VAL A 94 -5.42 6.36 4.75
CA VAL A 94 -6.68 6.97 4.31
C VAL A 94 -7.44 6.01 3.40
N PRO A 95 -8.69 5.64 3.73
CA PRO A 95 -9.48 4.74 2.91
C PRO A 95 -10.00 5.45 1.66
N VAL A 96 -9.90 4.79 0.51
CA VAL A 96 -10.52 5.21 -0.74
C VAL A 96 -11.88 4.53 -0.84
N LEU A 97 -12.91 5.23 -0.39
CA LEU A 97 -14.27 4.71 -0.38
C LEU A 97 -14.93 4.84 -1.75
N GLY A 98 -15.66 3.79 -2.16
CA GLY A 98 -16.49 3.83 -3.35
C GLY A 98 -17.60 4.88 -3.23
N LEU A 99 -17.96 5.49 -4.36
CA LEU A 99 -19.03 6.49 -4.46
C LEU A 99 -20.42 5.87 -4.30
N ARG A 100 -20.54 4.56 -4.55
CA ARG A 100 -21.78 3.80 -4.32
C ARG A 100 -21.75 3.13 -2.95
N THR A 101 -22.80 3.36 -2.17
CA THR A 101 -23.11 2.59 -0.97
C THR A 101 -23.57 1.18 -1.35
N GLY A 102 -22.97 0.17 -0.72
CA GLY A 102 -23.38 -1.22 -0.90
C GLY A 102 -24.70 -1.53 -0.18
N ALA A 103 -25.14 -2.79 -0.27
CA ALA A 103 -26.37 -3.26 0.39
C ALA A 103 -26.35 -3.08 1.92
N SER A 104 -25.17 -2.96 2.53
CA SER A 104 -25.00 -2.69 3.97
C SER A 104 -25.21 -1.23 4.37
N GLY A 105 -25.41 -0.32 3.41
CA GLY A 105 -25.47 1.12 3.66
C GLY A 105 -24.11 1.78 3.93
N VAL A 106 -23.02 1.01 3.90
CA VAL A 106 -21.65 1.50 4.07
C VAL A 106 -20.93 1.50 2.71
N PRO A 107 -20.16 2.55 2.37
CA PRO A 107 -19.31 2.55 1.18
C PRO A 107 -18.28 1.43 1.24
N ARG A 108 -18.06 0.74 0.13
CA ARG A 108 -16.98 -0.26 0.04
C ARG A 108 -15.63 0.45 -0.04
N THR A 109 -14.64 0.01 0.74
CA THR A 109 -13.24 0.44 0.54
C THR A 109 -12.67 -0.20 -0.73
N LEU A 110 -12.25 0.64 -1.69
CA LEU A 110 -11.65 0.23 -2.96
C LEU A 110 -10.13 0.14 -2.85
N ALA A 111 -9.54 1.03 -2.06
CA ALA A 111 -8.10 1.15 -1.88
C ALA A 111 -7.78 1.78 -0.50
N VAL A 112 -6.51 1.77 -0.12
CA VAL A 112 -5.96 2.54 0.99
C VAL A 112 -4.76 3.32 0.48
N ILE A 113 -4.71 4.62 0.77
CA ILE A 113 -3.54 5.47 0.54
C ILE A 113 -2.80 5.56 1.88
N GLN A 114 -1.58 5.04 1.93
CA GLN A 114 -0.75 5.04 3.14
C GLN A 114 0.47 5.94 2.93
N MET A 115 0.54 7.00 3.72
CA MET A 115 1.69 7.88 3.87
C MET A 115 2.50 7.43 5.08
N ILE A 116 3.82 7.43 4.97
CA ILE A 116 4.69 7.12 6.10
C ILE A 116 5.80 8.15 6.27
N ASN A 117 6.22 8.34 7.52
CA ASN A 117 7.32 9.21 7.91
C ASN A 117 7.13 10.67 7.44
N LYS A 118 6.20 11.39 8.07
CA LYS A 118 6.07 12.85 7.92
C LYS A 118 7.42 13.50 8.23
N THR A 119 7.91 14.33 7.32
CA THR A 119 9.17 15.05 7.43
C THR A 119 8.87 16.51 7.72
N GLU A 120 9.46 17.03 8.80
CA GLU A 120 9.39 18.43 9.18
C GLU A 120 10.42 19.27 8.40
N PHE A 121 10.32 20.61 8.48
CA PHE A 121 11.24 21.52 7.79
C PHE A 121 12.72 21.34 8.17
N ASP A 122 13.00 20.85 9.37
CA ASP A 122 14.36 20.57 9.87
C ASP A 122 14.86 19.15 9.49
N GLY A 123 14.04 18.37 8.78
CA GLY A 123 14.33 17.00 8.40
C GLY A 123 14.02 15.97 9.48
N ALA A 124 13.45 16.36 10.63
CA ALA A 124 13.01 15.43 11.64
C ALA A 124 11.75 14.68 11.19
N ILE A 125 11.57 13.45 11.66
CA ILE A 125 10.31 12.72 11.47
C ILE A 125 9.28 13.19 12.50
N GLY A 126 8.22 13.83 12.00
CA GLY A 126 7.08 14.34 12.74
C GLY A 126 5.84 13.45 12.63
N LYS A 127 4.68 14.04 12.93
CA LYS A 127 3.37 13.39 12.87
C LYS A 127 2.49 14.10 11.83
N PHE A 128 1.62 13.35 11.17
CA PHE A 128 0.63 13.94 10.27
C PHE A 128 -0.38 14.76 11.07
N ASP A 129 -0.70 15.96 10.60
CA ASP A 129 -1.64 16.87 11.23
C ASP A 129 -3.02 16.90 10.54
N GLU A 130 -3.90 17.80 10.96
CA GLU A 130 -5.25 17.91 10.40
C GLU A 130 -5.26 18.45 8.96
N GLU A 131 -4.29 19.27 8.57
CA GLU A 131 -4.17 19.78 7.20
C GLU A 131 -3.75 18.65 6.27
N ASP A 132 -2.77 17.86 6.69
CA ASP A 132 -2.33 16.64 6.02
C ASP A 132 -3.51 15.69 5.77
N VAL A 133 -4.34 15.46 6.80
CA VAL A 133 -5.54 14.63 6.72
C VAL A 133 -6.53 15.17 5.69
N GLN A 134 -6.89 16.46 5.76
CA GLN A 134 -7.87 17.07 4.84
C GLN A 134 -7.43 16.99 3.37
N VAL A 135 -6.14 17.24 3.13
CA VAL A 135 -5.53 17.10 1.81
C VAL A 135 -5.70 15.67 1.32
N MET A 136 -5.32 14.68 2.14
CA MET A 136 -5.36 13.27 1.74
C MET A 136 -6.78 12.71 1.56
N GLU A 137 -7.77 13.17 2.32
CA GLU A 137 -9.18 12.82 2.10
C GLU A 137 -9.70 13.35 0.76
N THR A 138 -9.30 14.57 0.38
CA THR A 138 -9.61 15.14 -0.93
C THR A 138 -8.98 14.31 -2.04
N PHE A 139 -7.73 13.90 -1.88
CA PHE A 139 -7.05 12.99 -2.80
C PHE A 139 -7.75 11.63 -2.90
N ALA A 140 -8.15 11.04 -1.78
CA ALA A 140 -8.88 9.76 -1.76
C ALA A 140 -10.17 9.83 -2.58
N THR A 141 -10.93 10.93 -2.47
CA THR A 141 -12.15 11.14 -3.26
C THR A 141 -11.88 11.21 -4.77
N PHE A 142 -10.78 11.86 -5.16
CA PHE A 142 -10.36 11.90 -6.56
C PHE A 142 -9.97 10.50 -7.08
N VAL A 143 -9.18 9.76 -6.30
CA VAL A 143 -8.76 8.39 -6.64
C VAL A 143 -9.97 7.45 -6.75
N ALA A 144 -10.94 7.56 -5.84
CA ALA A 144 -12.17 6.76 -5.86
C ALA A 144 -12.92 6.89 -7.19
N SER A 145 -13.15 8.14 -7.61
CA SER A 145 -13.85 8.45 -8.86
C SER A 145 -13.18 7.82 -10.08
N LYS A 146 -11.85 7.68 -10.06
CA LYS A 146 -11.07 7.11 -11.15
C LYS A 146 -11.00 5.59 -11.11
N LEU A 147 -10.91 5.00 -9.92
CA LEU A 147 -10.95 3.55 -9.75
C LEU A 147 -12.30 2.97 -10.16
N GLU A 148 -13.41 3.66 -9.87
CA GLU A 148 -14.74 3.21 -10.30
C GLU A 148 -14.94 3.22 -11.82
N GLN A 149 -14.26 4.13 -12.53
CA GLN A 149 -14.29 4.21 -14.00
C GLN A 149 -13.33 3.22 -14.67
N SER A 150 -12.56 2.44 -13.88
CA SER A 150 -11.47 1.61 -14.34
C SER A 150 -11.75 0.12 -14.23
N SER A 151 -11.23 -0.67 -15.18
CA SER A 151 -11.19 -2.13 -15.08
C SER A 151 -10.08 -2.64 -14.14
N LEU A 152 -9.32 -1.76 -13.48
CA LEU A 152 -8.25 -2.13 -12.54
C LEU A 152 -8.71 -3.08 -11.44
N LEU A 153 -9.89 -2.83 -10.88
CA LEU A 153 -10.50 -3.68 -9.85
C LEU A 153 -10.85 -5.09 -10.40
N ALA A 154 -11.07 -5.22 -11.70
CA ALA A 154 -11.37 -6.49 -12.35
C ALA A 154 -10.11 -7.27 -12.76
N GLN A 155 -8.99 -6.57 -13.05
CA GLN A 155 -7.74 -7.19 -13.51
C GLN A 155 -6.97 -7.91 -12.40
N SER A 156 -7.10 -7.49 -11.13
CA SER A 156 -6.52 -8.15 -9.94
C SER A 156 -6.92 -9.62 -9.78
N ALA A 157 -8.05 -10.02 -10.40
CA ALA A 157 -8.54 -11.38 -10.36
C ALA A 157 -7.75 -12.38 -11.25
N SER A 158 -6.84 -11.93 -12.13
CA SER A 158 -6.32 -12.80 -13.20
C SER A 158 -4.81 -12.80 -13.47
N THR A 159 -4.00 -11.90 -12.92
CA THR A 159 -2.57 -11.85 -13.31
C THR A 159 -1.65 -11.62 -12.12
N GLY A 160 -0.76 -12.58 -11.86
CA GLY A 160 0.28 -12.51 -10.83
C GLY A 160 1.46 -11.59 -11.16
N GLU A 161 1.36 -10.78 -12.22
CA GLU A 161 2.42 -9.88 -12.69
C GLU A 161 1.84 -8.50 -13.01
N SER A 162 2.23 -7.52 -12.21
CA SER A 162 1.86 -6.10 -12.35
C SER A 162 2.43 -5.46 -13.62
N GLU A 163 1.71 -4.48 -14.21
CA GLU A 163 2.21 -3.67 -15.33
C GLU A 163 3.45 -2.85 -14.95
N ALA A 164 3.60 -2.45 -13.68
CA ALA A 164 4.81 -1.81 -13.16
C ALA A 164 5.97 -2.80 -13.10
N GLY A 165 5.71 -4.06 -12.74
CA GLY A 165 6.69 -5.15 -12.83
C GLY A 165 7.16 -5.36 -14.27
N LYS A 166 6.25 -5.40 -15.24
CA LYS A 166 6.58 -5.50 -16.67
C LYS A 166 7.35 -4.28 -17.18
N ALA A 167 6.97 -3.07 -16.77
CA ALA A 167 7.66 -1.83 -17.16
C ALA A 167 9.08 -1.75 -16.58
N PHE A 168 9.25 -2.20 -15.33
CA PHE A 168 10.56 -2.30 -14.69
C PHE A 168 11.43 -3.37 -15.37
N ASP A 169 10.90 -4.57 -15.62
CA ASP A 169 11.64 -5.65 -16.28
C ASP A 169 12.05 -5.29 -17.71
N LEU A 170 11.20 -4.58 -18.46
CA LEU A 170 11.54 -4.04 -19.78
C LEU A 170 12.64 -2.98 -19.71
N SER A 171 12.69 -2.18 -18.64
CA SER A 171 13.75 -1.19 -18.42
C SER A 171 15.06 -1.82 -17.95
N GLU A 172 14.98 -2.88 -17.15
CA GLU A 172 16.11 -3.70 -16.67
C GLU A 172 16.69 -4.56 -17.78
N GLN A 173 15.88 -5.19 -18.65
CA GLN A 173 16.34 -5.96 -19.80
C GLN A 173 17.07 -5.08 -20.83
N ARG A 174 16.62 -3.83 -21.01
CA ARG A 174 17.34 -2.83 -21.82
C ARG A 174 18.69 -2.42 -21.21
N ARG A 175 18.83 -2.45 -19.87
CA ARG A 175 20.11 -2.23 -19.16
C ARG A 175 21.00 -3.49 -19.16
N ARG A 176 20.42 -4.68 -19.01
CA ARG A 176 21.10 -6.00 -18.97
C ARG A 176 21.58 -6.47 -20.33
N GLY A 177 21.05 -5.94 -21.43
CA GLY A 177 21.64 -6.10 -22.77
C GLY A 177 23.11 -5.63 -22.87
N SER A 178 23.60 -4.88 -21.88
CA SER A 178 24.99 -4.40 -21.83
C SER A 178 25.92 -5.15 -20.86
N LYS A 179 25.43 -6.03 -19.97
CA LYS A 179 26.29 -6.80 -19.06
C LYS A 179 25.77 -8.22 -18.82
N ARG A 180 26.47 -9.21 -19.41
CA ARG A 180 26.41 -10.62 -19.02
C ARG A 180 26.94 -10.77 -17.58
N GLY A 181 26.22 -11.50 -16.73
CA GLY A 181 26.71 -11.98 -15.44
C GLY A 181 25.63 -12.08 -14.36
N GLU A 182 25.05 -13.29 -14.24
CA GLU A 182 24.51 -13.96 -13.04
C GLU A 182 23.42 -13.29 -12.16
N GLY A 183 22.42 -14.11 -11.80
CA GLY A 183 21.42 -13.84 -10.76
C GLY A 183 20.02 -13.46 -11.27
N ALA A 184 19.13 -14.45 -11.44
CA ALA A 184 17.70 -14.20 -11.61
C ALA A 184 17.09 -13.74 -10.26
N PRO A 185 16.20 -12.73 -10.23
CA PRO A 185 15.51 -12.36 -9.00
C PRO A 185 14.41 -13.39 -8.67
N ARG A 186 14.37 -13.84 -7.42
CA ARG A 186 13.30 -14.68 -6.87
C ARG A 186 12.06 -13.83 -6.60
N VAL A 187 10.92 -14.24 -7.15
CA VAL A 187 9.59 -13.82 -6.69
C VAL A 187 9.41 -14.37 -5.28
N LEU A 188 9.27 -13.50 -4.27
CA LEU A 188 8.96 -13.94 -2.91
C LEU A 188 7.43 -13.92 -2.75
N ALA A 189 6.82 -15.11 -2.79
CA ALA A 189 5.47 -15.31 -2.31
C ALA A 189 5.51 -15.34 -0.79
N ILE A 190 4.88 -14.36 -0.13
CA ILE A 190 4.59 -14.43 1.30
C ILE A 190 3.30 -15.25 1.44
N ALA A 191 3.46 -16.56 1.47
CA ALA A 191 2.50 -17.53 1.98
C ALA A 191 3.31 -18.57 2.74
N GLU A 192 2.80 -19.02 3.89
CA GLU A 192 3.43 -19.95 4.86
C GLU A 192 4.27 -19.28 5.97
N ALA A 193 3.58 -18.63 6.92
CA ALA A 193 4.12 -18.39 8.27
C ALA A 193 3.02 -18.30 9.35
N GLN A 194 1.87 -18.94 9.16
CA GLN A 194 0.77 -18.92 10.15
C GLN A 194 0.26 -20.30 10.59
N GLU A 195 1.04 -21.37 10.42
CA GLU A 195 0.62 -22.72 10.91
C GLU A 195 1.46 -23.27 12.07
N GLU A 196 2.48 -22.56 12.57
CA GLU A 196 3.33 -23.06 13.68
C GLU A 196 3.07 -22.43 15.07
N ALA A 197 2.05 -21.59 15.23
CA ALA A 197 1.77 -20.92 16.51
C ALA A 197 0.63 -21.56 17.35
N GLU A 198 -0.08 -22.57 16.84
CA GLU A 198 -1.24 -23.16 17.53
C GLU A 198 -0.96 -24.55 18.18
N GLU A 199 0.18 -25.21 17.90
CA GLU A 199 0.52 -26.51 18.53
C GLU A 199 1.34 -26.39 19.83
N ALA A 200 1.72 -25.18 20.27
CA ALA A 200 2.53 -24.98 21.47
C ALA A 200 1.72 -24.75 22.77
N GLU A 201 0.39 -24.64 22.71
CA GLU A 201 -0.46 -24.36 23.89
C GLU A 201 -1.31 -25.56 24.36
N GLU A 202 -1.23 -26.73 23.70
CA GLU A 202 -1.84 -27.98 24.18
C GLU A 202 -0.84 -28.99 24.80
N ALA A 203 0.42 -28.60 24.98
CA ALA A 203 1.48 -29.47 25.52
C ALA A 203 2.02 -29.09 26.91
N GLU A 204 1.33 -28.23 27.68
CA GLU A 204 1.66 -27.96 29.09
C GLU A 204 0.49 -28.17 30.06
#